data_AF-A0A969NFQ9-F1
#
_entry.id   AF-A0A969NFQ9-F1
#
_cell.length_a   1.000
_cell.length_b   1.000
_cell.length_c   1.000
_cell.angle_alpha   90.00
_cell.angle_beta   90.00
_cell.angle_gamma   90.00
#
_symmetry.space_group_name_H-M   'P 1'
#
loop_
_entity.id
_entity.type
_entity.pdbx_description
1 polymer ?
#
loop_
_entity_poly.entity_id
_entity_poly.type
_entity_poly.pdbx_seq_one_letter_code
_entity_poly.pdbx_strand_id
1 'polypeptide(L)'
;MIWSLKNQERQSFAFVPLYYNWKNVYGDKKSNLLVFLWRRKVIDDRKTTQFIWPFCEAINDEKADYHYFRFAPIIWYKKTPDVKHFSLQPFYYMHQTNEYKSHHVLWQLYSSTNYFGVKKSNQVLWRLFYKDTYENSDFETRFLYLVYANVNKRGVVEKSLFPIYHKREDAKGNKYTLVVFLFLLTSFSVV
;
A
#
# COMPACT_ATOMS: atom_id res chain seq x y z
N MET A 1 5.78 -4.03 -44.96
CA MET A 1 5.51 -5.46 -45.28
C MET A 1 4.05 -5.75 -44.94
N ILE A 2 3.28 -6.28 -45.89
CA ILE A 2 1.87 -6.67 -45.70
C ILE A 2 1.83 -8.19 -45.63
N TRP A 3 1.17 -8.76 -44.63
CA TRP A 3 0.99 -10.20 -44.48
C TRP A 3 -0.46 -10.51 -44.16
N SER A 4 -1.06 -11.43 -44.89
CA SER A 4 -2.42 -11.91 -44.68
C SER A 4 -2.40 -13.44 -44.64
N LEU A 5 -3.01 -14.04 -43.61
CA LEU A 5 -3.12 -15.49 -43.45
C LEU A 5 -4.53 -15.83 -43.00
N LYS A 6 -5.19 -16.69 -43.76
CA LYS A 6 -6.55 -17.18 -43.51
C LYS A 6 -6.52 -18.71 -43.56
N ASN A 7 -6.76 -19.34 -42.43
CA ASN A 7 -6.93 -20.78 -42.27
C ASN A 7 -8.27 -21.04 -41.55
N GLN A 8 -8.74 -22.28 -41.55
CA GLN A 8 -10.01 -22.67 -40.89
C GLN A 8 -10.01 -22.31 -39.40
N GLU A 9 -8.85 -22.43 -38.74
CA GLU A 9 -8.70 -22.15 -37.31
C GLU A 9 -8.31 -20.69 -37.01
N ARG A 10 -7.73 -19.97 -37.98
CA ARG A 10 -7.04 -18.71 -37.70
C ARG A 10 -7.13 -17.71 -38.83
N GLN A 11 -7.41 -16.46 -38.47
CA GLN A 11 -7.33 -15.33 -39.40
C GLN A 11 -6.39 -14.26 -38.83
N SER A 12 -5.44 -13.81 -39.65
CA SER A 12 -4.53 -12.74 -39.26
C SER A 12 -4.17 -11.83 -40.43
N PHE A 13 -4.11 -10.54 -40.14
CA PHE A 13 -3.69 -9.52 -41.07
C PHE A 13 -2.70 -8.59 -40.37
N ALA A 14 -1.56 -8.34 -41.02
CA ALA A 14 -0.48 -7.52 -40.48
C ALA A 14 -0.04 -6.51 -41.54
N PHE A 15 0.00 -5.24 -41.14
CA PHE A 15 0.65 -4.17 -41.87
C PHE A 15 1.63 -3.48 -40.94
N VAL A 16 2.79 -4.09 -40.76
CA VAL A 16 3.78 -3.65 -39.76
C VAL A 16 4.48 -2.38 -40.25
N PRO A 17 4.69 -1.36 -39.38
CA PRO A 17 4.40 -1.32 -37.93
C PRO A 17 3.04 -0.69 -37.57
N LEU A 18 2.18 -0.43 -38.56
CA LEU A 18 0.99 0.39 -38.42
C LEU A 18 -0.22 -0.35 -37.88
N TYR A 19 -0.39 -1.62 -38.22
CA TYR A 19 -1.60 -2.37 -37.86
C TYR A 19 -1.35 -3.87 -37.77
N TYR A 20 -2.01 -4.52 -36.83
CA TYR A 20 -2.04 -5.98 -36.72
C TYR A 20 -3.40 -6.40 -36.19
N ASN A 21 -4.01 -7.42 -36.79
CA ASN A 21 -5.25 -8.01 -36.33
C ASN A 21 -5.17 -9.53 -36.42
N TRP A 22 -5.70 -10.20 -35.42
CA TRP A 22 -5.66 -11.64 -35.28
C TRP A 22 -6.91 -12.14 -34.56
N LYS A 23 -7.50 -13.21 -35.07
CA LYS A 23 -8.67 -13.87 -34.51
C LYS A 23 -8.55 -15.39 -34.63
N ASN A 24 -9.03 -16.10 -33.61
CA ASN A 24 -9.14 -17.56 -33.58
C ASN A 24 -10.63 -17.99 -33.50
N VAL A 25 -10.90 -19.26 -33.80
CA VAL A 25 -12.23 -19.91 -33.69
C VAL A 25 -12.73 -19.92 -32.25
N TYR A 26 -11.85 -20.04 -31.26
CA TYR A 26 -12.20 -19.96 -29.83
C TYR A 26 -12.65 -18.57 -29.35
N GLY A 27 -12.74 -17.57 -30.24
CA GLY A 27 -13.19 -16.22 -29.91
C GLY A 27 -12.08 -15.25 -29.49
N ASP A 28 -10.86 -15.74 -29.26
CA ASP A 28 -9.70 -14.90 -28.95
C ASP A 28 -9.43 -13.89 -30.06
N LYS A 29 -9.17 -12.63 -29.67
CA LYS A 29 -8.90 -11.52 -30.59
C LYS A 29 -7.68 -10.73 -30.11
N LYS A 30 -6.82 -10.33 -31.04
CA LYS A 30 -5.69 -9.41 -30.79
C LYS A 30 -5.66 -8.37 -31.89
N SER A 31 -5.65 -7.10 -31.53
CA SER A 31 -5.55 -6.00 -32.48
C SER A 31 -4.58 -4.93 -31.97
N ASN A 32 -3.69 -4.45 -32.83
CA ASN A 32 -2.78 -3.35 -32.53
C ASN A 32 -2.91 -2.28 -33.61
N LEU A 33 -2.86 -1.02 -33.21
CA LEU A 33 -2.73 0.14 -34.09
C LEU A 33 -1.52 0.92 -33.63
N LEU A 34 -0.53 1.03 -34.52
CA LEU A 34 0.86 1.39 -34.23
C LEU A 34 1.39 0.52 -33.08
N VAL A 35 2.38 -0.34 -33.34
CA VAL A 35 2.82 -1.38 -32.37
C VAL A 35 2.99 -0.87 -30.91
N PHE A 36 3.30 0.42 -30.72
CA PHE A 36 3.40 1.08 -29.42
C PHE A 36 2.14 1.85 -28.96
N LEU A 37 1.28 2.38 -29.84
CA LEU A 37 0.23 3.34 -29.43
C LEU A 37 -0.97 2.64 -28.80
N TRP A 38 -1.48 1.60 -29.46
CA TRP A 38 -2.68 0.91 -29.01
C TRP A 38 -2.59 -0.58 -29.28
N ARG A 39 -2.84 -1.37 -28.24
CA ARG A 39 -2.88 -2.83 -28.31
C ARG A 39 -4.07 -3.31 -27.52
N ARG A 40 -4.86 -4.20 -28.10
CA ARG A 40 -6.02 -4.81 -27.47
C ARG A 40 -5.96 -6.30 -27.64
N LYS A 41 -6.24 -7.03 -26.56
CA LYS A 41 -6.26 -8.48 -26.50
C LYS A 41 -7.50 -8.90 -25.73
N VAL A 42 -8.28 -9.80 -26.30
CA VAL A 42 -9.45 -10.43 -25.67
C VAL A 42 -9.20 -11.93 -25.71
N ILE A 43 -9.16 -12.55 -24.55
CA ILE A 43 -9.08 -14.01 -24.40
C ILE A 43 -10.16 -14.39 -23.40
N ASP A 44 -11.10 -15.22 -23.83
CA ASP A 44 -12.25 -15.61 -22.99
C ASP A 44 -12.95 -14.34 -22.41
N ASP A 45 -13.14 -14.29 -21.09
CA ASP A 45 -13.72 -13.14 -20.37
C ASP A 45 -12.73 -12.02 -20.04
N ARG A 46 -11.45 -12.19 -20.41
CA ARG A 46 -10.37 -11.24 -20.08
C ARG A 46 -10.07 -10.31 -21.24
N LYS A 47 -10.27 -9.02 -21.00
CA LYS A 47 -9.99 -7.90 -21.90
C LYS A 47 -8.76 -7.13 -21.40
N THR A 48 -7.72 -7.08 -22.20
CA THR A 48 -6.51 -6.28 -21.95
C THR A 48 -6.38 -5.20 -23.03
N THR A 49 -6.24 -3.95 -22.61
CA THR A 49 -6.01 -2.80 -23.49
C THR A 49 -4.77 -2.07 -22.99
N GLN A 50 -3.81 -1.83 -23.88
CA GLN A 50 -2.59 -1.08 -23.60
C GLN A 50 -2.59 0.15 -24.48
N PHE A 51 -2.35 1.31 -23.87
CA PHE A 51 -2.11 2.56 -24.56
C PHE A 51 -0.65 2.96 -24.34
N ILE A 52 0.05 3.46 -25.35
CA ILE A 52 1.44 3.93 -25.21
C ILE A 52 2.28 2.88 -24.46
N TRP A 53 2.32 1.66 -25.01
CA TRP A 53 3.03 0.55 -24.41
C TRP A 53 4.51 0.92 -24.21
N PRO A 54 5.12 0.65 -23.04
CA PRO A 54 4.63 -0.20 -21.93
C PRO A 54 3.94 0.54 -20.76
N PHE A 55 3.66 1.85 -20.89
CA PHE A 55 3.31 2.70 -19.76
C PHE A 55 1.86 2.58 -19.31
N CYS A 56 0.90 2.56 -20.23
CA CYS A 56 -0.52 2.46 -19.89
C CYS A 56 -1.08 1.07 -20.19
N GLU A 57 -1.68 0.44 -19.18
CA GLU A 57 -2.31 -0.87 -19.30
C GLU A 57 -3.60 -0.91 -18.48
N ALA A 58 -4.66 -1.41 -19.10
CA ALA A 58 -5.95 -1.68 -18.48
C ALA A 58 -6.29 -3.16 -18.72
N ILE A 59 -6.65 -3.88 -17.67
CA ILE A 59 -7.10 -5.27 -17.74
C ILE A 59 -8.43 -5.36 -17.00
N ASN A 60 -9.40 -5.98 -17.64
CA ASN A 60 -10.69 -6.31 -17.05
C ASN A 60 -10.95 -7.79 -17.29
N ASP A 61 -11.25 -8.54 -16.24
CA ASP A 61 -11.61 -9.95 -16.29
C ASP A 61 -12.91 -10.12 -15.51
N GLU A 62 -14.00 -10.33 -16.25
CA GLU A 62 -15.36 -10.34 -15.70
C GLU A 62 -15.60 -11.57 -14.83
N LYS A 63 -14.99 -12.71 -15.17
CA LYS A 63 -15.14 -13.98 -14.45
C LYS A 63 -14.46 -13.95 -13.08
N ALA A 64 -13.31 -13.28 -12.99
CA ALA A 64 -12.55 -13.18 -11.75
C ALA A 64 -12.87 -11.91 -10.92
N ASP A 65 -13.81 -11.05 -11.37
CA ASP A 65 -14.02 -9.67 -10.85
C ASP A 65 -12.67 -8.94 -10.66
N TYR A 66 -11.78 -9.09 -11.66
CA TYR A 66 -10.45 -8.51 -11.64
C TYR A 66 -10.40 -7.28 -12.53
N HIS A 67 -10.09 -6.13 -11.93
CA HIS A 67 -9.81 -4.90 -12.65
C HIS A 67 -8.41 -4.42 -12.31
N TYR A 68 -7.64 -4.06 -13.33
CA TYR A 68 -6.31 -3.51 -13.18
C TYR A 68 -6.12 -2.35 -14.14
N PHE A 69 -5.52 -1.29 -13.63
CA PHE A 69 -5.12 -0.15 -14.43
C PHE A 69 -3.76 0.34 -13.96
N ARG A 70 -2.90 0.68 -14.91
CA ARG A 70 -1.58 1.25 -14.66
C ARG A 70 -1.33 2.37 -15.65
N PHE A 71 -0.78 3.46 -15.14
CA PHE A 71 -0.07 4.47 -15.90
C PHE A 71 1.30 4.70 -15.25
N ALA A 72 2.29 3.91 -15.65
CA ALA A 72 3.57 3.86 -14.97
C ALA A 72 4.39 5.15 -15.19
N PRO A 73 5.17 5.60 -14.17
CA PRO A 73 5.23 5.10 -12.79
C PRO A 73 4.28 5.87 -11.84
N ILE A 74 3.27 6.55 -12.36
CA ILE A 74 2.50 7.54 -11.59
C ILE A 74 1.29 6.89 -10.91
N ILE A 75 0.50 6.10 -11.64
CA ILE A 75 -0.77 5.56 -11.17
C ILE A 75 -0.78 4.04 -11.28
N TRP A 76 -1.22 3.37 -10.22
CA TRP A 76 -1.66 1.98 -10.26
C TRP A 76 -2.99 1.81 -9.56
N TYR A 77 -3.82 0.94 -10.10
CA TYR A 77 -5.09 0.53 -9.54
C TYR A 77 -5.25 -0.96 -9.77
N LYS A 78 -5.72 -1.67 -8.73
CA LYS A 78 -6.05 -3.09 -8.80
C LYS A 78 -7.25 -3.34 -7.90
N LYS A 79 -8.27 -4.03 -8.41
CA LYS A 79 -9.42 -4.51 -7.66
C LYS A 79 -9.62 -5.98 -7.99
N THR A 80 -9.77 -6.78 -6.94
CA THR A 80 -10.21 -8.17 -6.92
C THR A 80 -11.28 -8.30 -5.83
N PRO A 81 -11.98 -9.44 -5.73
CA PRO A 81 -12.96 -9.68 -4.65
C PRO A 81 -12.38 -9.39 -3.26
N ASP A 82 -11.16 -9.86 -3.00
CA ASP A 82 -10.55 -9.78 -1.67
C ASP A 82 -9.66 -8.55 -1.46
N VAL A 83 -9.25 -7.86 -2.53
CA VAL A 83 -8.20 -6.84 -2.45
C VAL A 83 -8.55 -5.63 -3.32
N LYS A 84 -8.43 -4.45 -2.75
CA LYS A 84 -8.45 -3.17 -3.47
C LYS A 84 -7.16 -2.43 -3.20
N HIS A 85 -6.48 -2.02 -4.26
CA HIS A 85 -5.23 -1.29 -4.20
C HIS A 85 -5.28 -0.10 -5.15
N PHE A 86 -4.82 1.05 -4.69
CA PHE A 86 -4.65 2.24 -5.50
C PHE A 86 -3.37 2.95 -5.08
N SER A 87 -2.61 3.47 -6.03
CA SER A 87 -1.48 4.32 -5.75
C SER A 87 -1.36 5.44 -6.77
N LEU A 88 -0.94 6.59 -6.25
CA LEU A 88 -0.57 7.80 -6.97
C LEU A 88 0.81 8.20 -6.45
N GLN A 89 1.87 7.75 -7.11
CA GLN A 89 3.22 7.91 -6.60
C GLN A 89 3.74 9.35 -6.78
N PRO A 90 4.60 9.82 -5.85
CA PRO A 90 4.92 9.24 -4.54
C PRO A 90 3.92 9.63 -3.42
N PHE A 91 2.80 10.25 -3.81
CA PHE A 91 1.93 11.01 -2.92
C PHE A 91 0.96 10.17 -2.09
N TYR A 92 0.40 9.09 -2.64
CA TYR A 92 -0.68 8.37 -1.98
C TYR A 92 -0.71 6.89 -2.34
N TYR A 93 -1.00 6.07 -1.33
CA TYR A 93 -1.17 4.63 -1.47
C TYR A 93 -2.33 4.18 -0.60
N MET A 94 -3.23 3.39 -1.16
CA MET A 94 -4.34 2.77 -0.47
C MET A 94 -4.26 1.27 -0.71
N HIS A 95 -4.44 0.49 0.34
CA HIS A 95 -4.60 -0.94 0.27
C HIS A 95 -5.73 -1.37 1.19
N GLN A 96 -6.58 -2.26 0.71
CA GLN A 96 -7.71 -2.77 1.47
C GLN A 96 -7.85 -4.24 1.18
N THR A 97 -7.95 -5.03 2.24
CA THR A 97 -8.28 -6.45 2.22
C THR A 97 -9.54 -6.70 3.04
N ASN A 98 -9.92 -7.96 3.22
CA ASN A 98 -10.97 -8.36 4.16
C ASN A 98 -10.56 -8.19 5.64
N GLU A 99 -9.26 -8.05 5.93
CA GLU A 99 -8.72 -7.97 7.29
C GLU A 99 -8.37 -6.54 7.72
N TYR A 100 -7.93 -5.70 6.77
CA TYR A 100 -7.49 -4.35 7.09
C TYR A 100 -7.64 -3.38 5.93
N LYS A 101 -7.57 -2.08 6.26
CA LYS A 101 -7.47 -0.98 5.31
C LYS A 101 -6.32 -0.07 5.70
N SER A 102 -5.38 0.15 4.79
CA SER A 102 -4.25 1.06 4.98
C SER A 102 -4.24 2.20 3.98
N HIS A 103 -3.76 3.34 4.46
CA HIS A 103 -3.51 4.56 3.73
C HIS A 103 -2.09 5.02 4.04
N HIS A 104 -1.32 5.35 3.01
CA HIS A 104 -0.01 5.99 3.14
C HIS A 104 -0.01 7.29 2.33
N VAL A 105 0.52 8.35 2.91
CA VAL A 105 0.63 9.67 2.29
C VAL A 105 2.11 10.04 2.25
N LEU A 106 2.54 10.62 1.13
CA LEU A 106 3.89 11.13 0.87
C LEU A 106 4.96 10.12 1.29
N TRP A 107 5.03 8.98 0.58
CA TRP A 107 6.05 7.95 0.80
C TRP A 107 6.29 7.63 2.30
N GLN A 108 5.24 7.18 2.99
CA GLN A 108 5.28 6.79 4.42
C GLN A 108 5.54 7.93 5.43
N LEU A 109 5.52 9.20 5.02
CA LEU A 109 5.52 10.32 5.96
C LEU A 109 4.34 10.22 6.93
N TYR A 110 3.17 9.83 6.43
CA TYR A 110 2.03 9.46 7.25
C TYR A 110 1.47 8.13 6.79
N SER A 111 1.07 7.29 7.74
CA SER A 111 0.25 6.14 7.42
C SER A 111 -0.75 5.77 8.51
N SER A 112 -1.90 5.34 8.04
CA SER A 112 -3.04 4.95 8.86
C SER A 112 -3.48 3.56 8.43
N THR A 113 -3.46 2.61 9.34
CA THR A 113 -3.88 1.23 9.11
C THR A 113 -4.95 0.86 10.12
N ASN A 114 -6.13 0.49 9.62
CA ASN A 114 -7.23 -0.02 10.41
C ASN A 114 -7.33 -1.53 10.20
N TYR A 115 -6.95 -2.31 11.21
CA TYR A 115 -7.18 -3.74 11.29
C TYR A 115 -8.58 -3.95 11.89
N PHE A 116 -9.49 -4.50 11.10
CA PHE A 116 -10.90 -4.59 11.47
C PHE A 116 -11.06 -5.48 12.72
N GLY A 117 -11.78 -4.99 13.74
CA GLY A 117 -12.00 -5.72 15.00
C GLY A 117 -10.73 -6.00 15.81
N VAL A 118 -9.62 -5.29 15.55
CA VAL A 118 -8.36 -5.52 16.29
C VAL A 118 -7.78 -4.20 16.75
N LYS A 119 -7.34 -3.35 15.81
CA LYS A 119 -6.65 -2.10 16.14
C LYS A 119 -6.66 -1.08 15.00
N LYS A 120 -6.59 0.19 15.37
CA LYS A 120 -6.27 1.31 14.49
C LYS A 120 -4.87 1.80 14.83
N SER A 121 -4.01 1.88 13.82
CA SER A 121 -2.62 2.32 13.94
C SER A 121 -2.40 3.54 13.06
N ASN A 122 -1.90 4.61 13.66
CA ASN A 122 -1.46 5.79 12.93
C ASN A 122 0.03 6.00 13.20
N GLN A 123 0.83 6.16 12.16
CA GLN A 123 2.27 6.33 12.27
C GLN A 123 2.74 7.47 11.37
N VAL A 124 3.76 8.17 11.83
CA VAL A 124 4.41 9.27 11.12
C VAL A 124 5.88 8.94 10.99
N LEU A 125 6.44 9.19 9.80
CA LEU A 125 7.86 9.12 9.49
C LEU A 125 8.51 7.80 9.95
N TRP A 126 8.11 6.68 9.34
CA TRP A 126 8.65 5.34 9.67
C TRP A 126 8.57 4.97 11.16
N ARG A 127 7.44 5.28 11.82
CA ARG A 127 7.19 5.02 13.25
C ARG A 127 8.02 5.87 14.21
N LEU A 128 8.60 6.97 13.74
CA LEU A 128 9.17 7.99 14.63
C LEU A 128 8.11 8.47 15.62
N PHE A 129 6.87 8.62 15.16
CA PHE A 129 5.71 8.74 16.03
C PHE A 129 4.68 7.69 15.65
N TYR A 130 4.06 7.04 16.62
CA TYR A 130 2.90 6.20 16.36
C TYR A 130 1.91 6.20 17.51
N LYS A 131 0.65 5.98 17.14
CA LYS A 131 -0.49 5.83 18.03
C LYS A 131 -1.31 4.63 17.57
N ASP A 132 -1.28 3.58 18.37
CA ASP A 132 -2.14 2.42 18.24
C ASP A 132 -3.30 2.53 19.23
N THR A 133 -4.50 2.22 18.78
CA THR A 133 -5.72 2.13 19.59
C THR A 133 -6.39 0.81 19.29
N TYR A 134 -6.67 0.04 20.33
CA TYR A 134 -7.23 -1.31 20.22
C TYR A 134 -8.72 -1.27 20.53
N GLU A 135 -9.44 -2.31 20.12
CA GLU A 135 -10.89 -2.40 20.34
C GLU A 135 -11.28 -2.44 21.82
N ASN A 136 -10.46 -3.07 22.66
CA ASN A 136 -10.63 -3.15 24.11
C ASN A 136 -10.29 -1.85 24.86
N SER A 137 -10.22 -0.71 24.16
CA SER A 137 -9.80 0.59 24.70
C SER A 137 -8.34 0.68 25.15
N ASP A 138 -7.53 -0.36 24.91
CA ASP A 138 -6.08 -0.26 25.06
C ASP A 138 -5.52 0.75 24.06
N PHE A 139 -4.40 1.38 24.41
CA PHE A 139 -3.70 2.30 23.53
C PHE A 139 -2.19 2.23 23.74
N GLU A 140 -1.46 2.59 22.70
CA GLU A 140 -0.01 2.70 22.74
C GLU A 140 0.39 3.91 21.90
N THR A 141 0.85 4.96 22.57
CA THR A 141 1.40 6.15 21.91
C THR A 141 2.88 6.23 22.22
N ARG A 142 3.72 6.31 21.19
CA ARG A 142 5.15 6.52 21.35
C ARG A 142 5.67 7.57 20.40
N PHE A 143 6.68 8.31 20.85
CA PHE A 143 7.52 9.16 20.02
C PHE A 143 8.96 8.76 20.27
N LEU A 144 9.71 8.49 19.19
CA LEU A 144 11.08 7.99 19.18
C LEU A 144 11.29 6.95 20.28
N TYR A 145 10.76 5.73 20.14
CA TYR A 145 10.76 4.58 21.08
C TYR A 145 11.16 4.81 22.57
N LEU A 146 12.35 5.34 22.83
CA LEU A 146 12.90 5.74 24.14
C LEU A 146 12.40 7.09 24.68
N VAL A 147 12.17 8.11 23.85
CA VAL A 147 11.91 9.50 24.26
C VAL A 147 10.57 9.65 24.96
N TYR A 148 9.50 9.12 24.39
CA TYR A 148 8.18 9.21 24.99
C TYR A 148 7.39 7.92 24.79
N ALA A 149 6.76 7.46 25.86
CA ALA A 149 5.82 6.37 25.85
C ALA A 149 4.61 6.70 26.73
N ASN A 150 3.42 6.45 26.21
CA ASN A 150 2.18 6.46 26.96
C ASN A 150 1.34 5.26 26.49
N VAL A 151 1.38 4.20 27.29
CA VAL A 151 0.86 2.89 26.95
C VAL A 151 -0.08 2.43 28.05
N ASN A 152 -1.24 1.92 27.64
CA ASN A 152 -2.11 1.10 28.47
C ASN A 152 -2.53 -0.08 27.61
N LYS A 153 -1.96 -1.26 27.88
CA LYS A 153 -2.14 -2.43 27.02
C LYS A 153 -2.09 -3.71 27.83
N ARG A 154 -3.19 -4.49 27.80
CA ARG A 154 -3.30 -5.80 28.49
C ARG A 154 -2.91 -5.73 29.97
N GLY A 155 -3.34 -4.68 30.67
CA GLY A 155 -3.03 -4.45 32.07
C GLY A 155 -1.60 -3.95 32.34
N VAL A 156 -0.80 -3.69 31.30
CA VAL A 156 0.48 -3.00 31.43
C VAL A 156 0.27 -1.51 31.18
N VAL A 157 0.65 -0.68 32.15
CA VAL A 157 0.63 0.78 32.04
C VAL A 157 2.06 1.30 32.03
N GLU A 158 2.46 2.01 30.97
CA GLU A 158 3.79 2.60 30.82
C GLU A 158 3.66 4.10 30.55
N LYS A 159 4.37 4.92 31.31
CA LYS A 159 4.53 6.35 31.07
C LYS A 159 6.01 6.69 31.14
N SER A 160 6.59 7.10 30.02
CA SER A 160 8.01 7.44 29.91
C SER A 160 8.19 8.79 29.23
N LEU A 161 9.14 9.56 29.74
CA LEU A 161 9.72 10.76 29.15
C LEU A 161 11.23 10.71 29.41
N PHE A 162 11.99 10.07 28.52
CA PHE A 162 13.43 9.90 28.70
C PHE A 162 14.17 11.23 28.53
N PRO A 163 15.24 11.47 29.32
CA PRO A 163 15.74 10.62 30.42
C PRO A 163 15.11 10.92 31.78
N ILE A 164 14.12 11.81 31.84
CA ILE A 164 13.65 12.45 33.07
C ILE A 164 12.79 11.50 33.93
N TYR A 165 11.91 10.74 33.28
CA TYR A 165 10.85 10.01 33.95
C TYR A 165 10.54 8.69 33.25
N HIS A 166 10.41 7.62 34.01
CA HIS A 166 9.93 6.33 33.52
C HIS A 166 9.15 5.60 34.61
N LYS A 167 7.86 5.38 34.36
CA LYS A 167 6.96 4.61 35.23
C LYS A 167 6.35 3.46 34.45
N ARG A 168 6.37 2.27 35.04
CA ARG A 168 5.74 1.07 34.49
C ARG A 168 5.01 0.29 35.58
N GLU A 169 3.83 -0.19 35.24
CA GLU A 169 3.00 -1.06 36.07
C GLU A 169 2.64 -2.29 35.24
N ASP A 170 2.97 -3.47 35.73
CA ASP A 170 2.67 -4.72 35.04
C ASP A 170 1.30 -5.28 35.44
N ALA A 171 0.75 -6.21 34.65
CA ALA A 171 -0.55 -6.84 34.91
C ALA A 171 -0.66 -7.56 36.26
N LYS A 172 0.47 -7.90 36.90
CA LYS A 172 0.54 -8.50 38.25
C LYS A 172 0.52 -7.47 39.39
N GLY A 173 0.43 -6.18 39.07
CA GLY A 173 0.44 -5.08 40.04
C GLY A 173 1.84 -4.59 40.46
N ASN A 174 2.91 -5.15 39.89
CA ASN A 174 4.28 -4.70 40.15
C ASN A 174 4.51 -3.32 39.56
N LYS A 175 5.08 -2.40 40.36
CA LYS A 175 5.31 -1.01 39.98
C LYS A 175 6.80 -0.70 39.96
N TYR A 176 7.26 -0.07 38.88
CA TYR A 176 8.61 0.42 38.69
C TYR A 176 8.54 1.90 38.37
N THR A 177 9.21 2.75 39.16
CA THR A 177 9.29 4.18 38.89
C THR A 177 10.75 4.61 38.99
N LEU A 178 11.22 5.27 37.94
CA LEU A 178 12.54 5.85 37.85
C LEU A 178 12.36 7.33 37.50
N VAL A 179 12.87 8.19 38.37
CA VAL A 179 12.91 9.64 38.16
C VAL A 179 14.37 10.02 38.20
N VAL A 180 14.91 10.46 37.07
CA VAL A 180 16.27 10.99 36.99
C VAL A 180 16.14 12.50 36.88
N PHE A 181 16.47 13.18 37.96
CA PHE A 181 16.78 14.60 37.88
C PHE A 181 18.14 14.73 37.19
N LEU A 182 18.14 15.14 35.92
CA LEU A 182 19.36 15.65 35.28
C LEU A 182 19.76 16.97 35.95
N PHE A 183 20.46 16.88 37.08
CA PHE A 183 21.32 17.96 37.56
C PHE A 183 22.63 17.91 36.78
N LEU A 184 22.59 18.27 35.50
CA LEU A 184 23.80 18.46 34.69
C LEU A 184 23.65 19.74 33.88
N LEU A 185 24.00 20.86 34.54
CA LEU A 185 24.68 22.05 34.01
C LEU A 185 24.55 23.19 35.03
N THR A 186 25.37 23.16 36.09
CA THR A 186 26.02 24.32 36.73
C THR A 186 26.79 23.84 37.96
N SER A 187 27.86 23.07 37.76
CA SER A 187 28.88 22.88 38.79
C SER A 187 29.82 24.09 38.76
N PHE A 188 29.63 24.98 39.74
CA PHE A 188 30.61 25.86 40.39
C PHE A 188 31.99 26.01 39.70
N SER A 189 32.24 27.20 39.15
CA SER A 189 33.59 27.77 39.12
C SER A 189 33.71 28.69 40.34
N VAL A 190 34.34 28.20 41.40
CA VAL A 190 34.94 29.06 42.43
C VAL A 190 36.44 29.01 42.15
N VAL A 191 36.95 30.13 41.63
CA VAL A 191 38.37 30.45 41.54
C VAL A 191 38.86 30.84 42.93
#